data_AF-A0A7S2ZH47-F1
#
_entry.id   AF-A0A7S2ZH47-F1
#
_cell.length_a   1.000
_cell.length_b   1.000
_cell.length_c   1.000
_cell.angle_alpha   90.00
_cell.angle_beta   90.00
_cell.angle_gamma   90.00
#
_symmetry.space_group_name_H-M   'P 1'
#
loop_
_entity.id
_entity.type
_entity.pdbx_description
1 polymer ?
#
loop_
_entity_poly.entity_id
_entity_poly.type
_entity_poly.pdbx_seq_one_letter_code
_entity_poly.pdbx_strand_id
1 'polypeptide(L)'
;MAFLSLGVGKGACGVRRTGPAVRTARPRFVVAAAVGRDDVMQLLTSDDKVDRLKGVNMARELDPAEGLNLLSMAAMDPDMNVRYATVSQLSVAGLADPEKTLELLRDLVPKETDMSVKAAAADAMCAIGLPEVSSACKP
;
A
#
# COMPACT_ATOMS: atom_id res chain seq x y z
N MET A 1 -2.33 -72.84 -21.63
CA MET A 1 -2.10 -73.06 -23.07
C MET A 1 -3.41 -72.78 -23.79
N ALA A 2 -3.43 -71.70 -24.59
CA ALA A 2 -3.69 -71.74 -26.05
C ALA A 2 -5.20 -71.84 -26.38
N PHE A 3 -5.82 -71.04 -27.25
CA PHE A 3 -5.42 -69.93 -28.12
C PHE A 3 -6.71 -69.48 -28.87
N LEU A 4 -6.79 -68.19 -29.28
CA LEU A 4 -7.62 -67.66 -30.39
C LEU A 4 -9.17 -67.72 -30.23
N SER A 5 -9.99 -66.78 -30.71
CA SER A 5 -9.83 -65.84 -31.82
C SER A 5 -10.91 -64.74 -31.77
N LEU A 6 -10.49 -63.51 -32.11
CA LEU A 6 -11.11 -62.52 -33.02
C LEU A 6 -12.63 -62.29 -33.04
N GLY A 7 -13.02 -61.00 -32.91
CA GLY A 7 -14.31 -60.51 -33.37
C GLY A 7 -14.49 -59.00 -33.20
N VAL A 8 -13.93 -58.22 -34.14
CA VAL A 8 -14.18 -56.77 -34.31
C VAL A 8 -15.61 -56.56 -34.85
N GLY A 9 -16.36 -55.60 -34.30
CA GLY A 9 -17.67 -55.24 -34.85
C GLY A 9 -18.25 -53.96 -34.28
N LYS A 10 -18.20 -52.90 -35.11
CA LYS A 10 -18.65 -51.51 -34.87
C LYS A 10 -20.07 -51.37 -34.30
N GLY A 11 -20.25 -50.40 -33.40
CA GLY A 11 -21.56 -49.90 -32.99
C GLY A 11 -21.50 -48.41 -32.69
N ALA A 12 -22.01 -47.60 -33.61
CA ALA A 12 -22.15 -46.15 -33.50
C ALA A 12 -23.20 -45.78 -32.43
N CYS A 13 -22.97 -44.69 -31.69
CA CYS A 13 -24.03 -43.76 -31.32
C CYS A 13 -23.42 -42.46 -30.79
N GLY A 14 -23.11 -41.53 -31.70
CA GLY A 14 -22.71 -40.17 -31.34
C GLY A 14 -23.91 -39.40 -30.80
N VAL A 15 -24.10 -39.42 -29.49
CA VAL A 15 -25.08 -38.57 -28.80
C VAL A 15 -24.61 -37.12 -28.89
N ARG A 16 -25.35 -36.32 -29.65
CA ARG A 16 -25.32 -34.86 -29.60
C ARG A 16 -25.62 -34.41 -28.17
N ARG A 17 -24.62 -33.88 -27.46
CA ARG A 17 -24.84 -33.08 -26.25
C ARG A 17 -24.62 -31.62 -26.60
N THR A 18 -25.72 -30.92 -26.83
CA THR A 18 -25.78 -29.46 -26.71
C THR A 18 -25.61 -29.12 -25.23
N GLY A 19 -24.37 -28.90 -24.79
CA GLY A 19 -24.10 -28.28 -23.49
C GLY A 19 -24.36 -26.78 -23.58
N PRO A 20 -24.93 -26.13 -22.55
CA PRO A 20 -25.01 -24.68 -22.53
C PRO A 20 -23.59 -24.14 -22.49
N ALA A 21 -23.28 -23.21 -23.39
CA ALA A 21 -22.04 -22.45 -23.32
C ALA A 21 -22.01 -21.75 -21.96
N VAL A 22 -21.23 -22.31 -21.03
CA VAL A 22 -20.81 -21.64 -19.80
C VAL A 22 -20.10 -20.39 -20.30
N ARG A 23 -20.80 -19.25 -20.26
CA ARG A 23 -20.15 -17.96 -20.36
C ARG A 23 -19.24 -17.91 -19.15
N THR A 24 -17.99 -18.28 -19.34
CA THR A 24 -16.93 -17.95 -18.40
C THR A 24 -17.04 -16.45 -18.23
N ALA A 25 -17.59 -16.02 -17.10
CA ALA A 25 -17.47 -14.65 -16.67
C ALA A 25 -15.97 -14.37 -16.68
N ARG A 26 -15.50 -13.64 -17.70
CA ARG A 26 -14.14 -13.12 -17.68
C ARG A 26 -14.05 -12.37 -16.35
N PRO A 27 -13.07 -12.66 -15.48
CA PRO A 27 -12.88 -11.80 -14.34
C PRO A 27 -12.74 -10.40 -14.90
N ARG A 28 -13.61 -9.48 -14.47
CA ARG A 28 -13.31 -8.06 -14.59
C ARG A 28 -12.07 -7.89 -13.73
N PHE A 29 -10.89 -8.08 -14.32
CA PHE A 29 -9.68 -7.42 -13.87
C PHE A 29 -10.00 -5.95 -14.04
N VAL A 30 -10.63 -5.36 -13.02
CA VAL A 30 -10.46 -3.95 -12.76
C VAL A 30 -8.99 -3.89 -12.38
N VAL A 31 -8.14 -3.65 -13.37
CA VAL A 31 -6.82 -3.10 -13.11
C VAL A 31 -7.14 -1.75 -12.52
N ALA A 32 -7.34 -1.70 -11.20
CA ALA A 32 -7.21 -0.45 -10.47
C ALA A 32 -5.89 0.11 -10.96
N ALA A 33 -5.91 1.30 -11.58
CA ALA A 33 -4.68 1.93 -12.03
C ALA A 33 -3.74 1.88 -10.84
N ALA A 34 -2.65 1.11 -10.98
CA ALA A 34 -1.65 1.02 -9.93
C ALA A 34 -1.24 2.47 -9.67
N VAL A 35 -1.45 2.95 -8.44
CA VAL A 35 -1.09 4.31 -8.09
C VAL A 35 0.38 4.50 -8.47
N GLY A 36 0.64 5.40 -9.40
CA GLY A 36 2.00 5.66 -9.86
C GLY A 36 2.72 6.56 -8.86
N ARG A 37 4.00 6.28 -8.63
CA ARG A 37 4.90 7.19 -7.92
C ARG A 37 4.78 8.62 -8.44
N ASP A 38 4.76 8.79 -9.76
CA ASP A 38 4.71 10.11 -10.40
C ASP A 38 3.38 10.84 -10.13
N ASP A 39 2.26 10.11 -10.07
CA ASP A 39 0.96 10.67 -9.72
C ASP A 39 0.96 11.22 -8.29
N VAL A 40 1.53 10.45 -7.35
CA VAL A 40 1.68 10.88 -5.96
C VAL A 40 2.60 12.09 -5.85
N MET A 41 3.74 12.07 -6.55
CA MET A 41 4.67 13.19 -6.58
C MET A 41 4.00 14.47 -7.10
N GLN A 42 3.27 14.37 -8.21
CA GLN A 42 2.55 15.50 -8.78
C GLN A 42 1.57 16.12 -7.77
N LEU A 43 0.81 15.28 -7.07
CA LEU A 43 -0.13 15.73 -6.04
C LEU A 43 0.57 16.39 -4.85
N LEU A 44 1.67 15.81 -4.36
CA LEU A 44 2.43 16.36 -3.23
C LEU A 44 3.09 17.72 -3.55
N THR A 45 3.40 17.98 -4.82
CA THR A 45 3.95 19.27 -5.26
C THR A 45 2.90 20.31 -5.65
N SER A 46 1.60 20.00 -5.52
CA SER A 46 0.52 20.91 -5.88
C SER A 46 0.42 22.10 -4.92
N ASP A 47 0.05 23.27 -5.44
CA ASP A 47 -0.28 24.44 -4.62
C ASP A 47 -1.55 24.22 -3.79
N ASP A 48 -2.46 23.36 -4.27
CA ASP A 48 -3.70 23.03 -3.59
C ASP A 48 -3.47 22.02 -2.44
N LYS A 49 -3.80 22.44 -1.22
CA LYS A 49 -3.67 21.59 -0.02
C LYS A 49 -4.48 20.30 -0.11
N VAL A 50 -5.63 20.33 -0.78
CA VAL A 50 -6.52 19.17 -0.96
C VAL A 50 -5.83 18.14 -1.84
N ASP A 51 -5.11 18.59 -2.88
CA ASP A 51 -4.33 17.70 -3.73
C ASP A 51 -3.12 17.13 -2.99
N ARG A 52 -2.42 17.94 -2.19
CA ARG A 52 -1.33 17.41 -1.34
C ARG A 52 -1.84 16.36 -0.35
N LEU A 53 -3.00 16.58 0.28
CA LEU A 53 -3.65 15.58 1.13
C LEU A 53 -4.03 14.31 0.37
N LYS A 54 -4.51 14.42 -0.89
CA LYS A 54 -4.74 13.25 -1.74
C LYS A 54 -3.44 12.50 -2.01
N GLY A 55 -2.35 13.21 -2.32
CA GLY A 55 -1.02 12.63 -2.52
C GLY A 55 -0.55 11.85 -1.31
N VAL A 56 -0.63 12.46 -0.11
CA VAL A 56 -0.33 11.80 1.16
C VAL A 56 -1.18 10.54 1.34
N ASN A 57 -2.49 10.60 1.07
CA ASN A 57 -3.35 9.43 1.18
C ASN A 57 -3.02 8.34 0.16
N MET A 58 -2.66 8.70 -1.07
CA MET A 58 -2.31 7.76 -2.13
C MET A 58 -0.96 7.07 -1.90
N ALA A 59 -0.04 7.70 -1.16
CA ALA A 59 1.27 7.13 -0.85
C ALA A 59 1.21 5.77 -0.12
N ARG A 60 0.11 5.45 0.58
CA ARG A 60 -0.09 4.16 1.26
C ARG A 60 -0.29 2.98 0.31
N GLU A 61 -0.64 3.25 -0.95
CA GLU A 61 -0.86 2.23 -1.98
C GLU A 61 0.43 1.86 -2.70
N LEU A 62 1.52 2.60 -2.45
CA LEU A 62 2.84 2.33 -3.00
C LEU A 62 3.59 1.28 -2.16
N ASP A 63 4.72 0.81 -2.69
CA ASP A 63 5.69 0.07 -1.88
C ASP A 63 6.07 0.90 -0.64
N PRO A 64 6.14 0.30 0.57
CA PRO A 64 6.40 1.04 1.81
C PRO A 64 7.67 1.89 1.79
N ALA A 65 8.76 1.44 1.16
CA ALA A 65 10.00 2.21 1.08
C ALA A 65 9.84 3.40 0.13
N GLU A 66 9.12 3.21 -0.98
CA GLU A 66 8.79 4.30 -1.89
C GLU A 66 7.82 5.32 -1.27
N GLY A 67 6.77 4.84 -0.59
CA GLY A 67 5.83 5.66 0.15
C GLY A 67 6.54 6.50 1.22
N LEU A 68 7.46 5.91 2.00
CA LEU A 68 8.28 6.62 2.97
C LEU A 68 9.12 7.73 2.31
N ASN A 69 9.74 7.45 1.17
CA ASN A 69 10.51 8.46 0.42
C ASN A 69 9.63 9.64 0.01
N LEU A 70 8.41 9.38 -0.47
CA LEU A 70 7.49 10.45 -0.87
C LEU A 70 6.93 11.23 0.32
N LEU A 71 6.51 10.54 1.38
CA LEU A 71 5.99 11.14 2.60
C LEU A 71 7.03 12.03 3.29
N SER A 72 8.33 11.71 3.18
CA SER A 72 9.37 12.55 3.78
C SER A 72 9.39 13.99 3.24
N MET A 73 8.96 14.21 1.98
CA MET A 73 8.82 15.55 1.40
C MET A 73 7.65 16.34 1.98
N ALA A 74 6.56 15.66 2.35
CA ALA A 74 5.35 16.28 2.89
C ALA A 74 5.40 16.49 4.41
N ALA A 75 6.43 15.98 5.09
CA ALA A 75 6.55 16.05 6.54
C ALA A 75 6.71 17.49 7.06
N MET A 76 7.21 18.40 6.22
CA MET A 76 7.40 19.83 6.51
C MET A 76 6.44 20.74 5.73
N ASP A 77 5.28 20.22 5.29
CA ASP A 77 4.29 20.99 4.53
C ASP A 77 3.85 22.26 5.28
N PRO A 78 3.57 23.39 4.60
CA PRO A 78 3.03 24.57 5.27
C PRO A 78 1.69 24.32 5.98
N ASP A 79 0.84 23.41 5.48
CA ASP A 79 -0.46 23.12 6.07
C ASP A 79 -0.36 22.04 7.16
N MET A 80 -0.87 22.36 8.36
CA MET A 80 -0.82 21.44 9.51
C MET A 80 -1.56 20.12 9.27
N ASN A 81 -2.62 20.10 8.45
CA ASN A 81 -3.37 18.88 8.18
C ASN A 81 -2.58 17.94 7.28
N VAL A 82 -1.82 18.50 6.32
CA VAL A 82 -0.91 17.73 5.47
C VAL A 82 0.20 17.13 6.31
N ARG A 83 0.83 17.93 7.20
CA ARG A 83 1.86 17.42 8.12
C ARG A 83 1.30 16.34 9.04
N TYR A 84 0.15 16.56 9.67
CA TYR A 84 -0.50 15.57 10.52
C TYR A 84 -0.76 14.26 9.78
N ALA A 85 -1.43 14.33 8.62
CA ALA A 85 -1.73 13.14 7.82
C ALA A 85 -0.47 12.39 7.38
N THR A 86 0.60 13.13 7.06
CA THR A 86 1.90 12.56 6.68
C THR A 86 2.53 11.82 7.85
N VAL A 87 2.66 12.50 9.00
CA VAL A 87 3.28 11.94 10.21
C VAL A 87 2.50 10.73 10.73
N SER A 88 1.16 10.77 10.69
CA SER A 88 0.34 9.61 11.05
C SER A 88 0.65 8.39 10.17
N GLN A 89 0.89 8.58 8.87
CA GLN A 89 1.22 7.47 7.97
C GLN A 89 2.65 6.93 8.15
N LEU A 90 3.58 7.75 8.66
CA LEU A 90 4.94 7.29 8.97
C LEU A 90 4.97 6.18 10.02
N SER A 91 3.94 6.06 10.87
CA SER A 91 3.82 4.94 11.81
C SER A 91 3.75 3.56 11.13
N VAL A 92 3.29 3.50 9.88
CA VAL A 92 3.17 2.27 9.10
C VAL A 92 4.24 2.20 8.02
N ALA A 93 4.34 3.23 7.16
CA ALA A 93 5.32 3.26 6.07
C ALA A 93 6.77 3.26 6.60
N GLY A 94 6.98 3.88 7.77
CA GLY A 94 8.28 3.95 8.42
C GLY A 94 8.81 2.62 8.96
N LEU A 95 7.99 1.57 9.03
CA LEU A 95 8.47 0.22 9.35
C LEU A 95 9.37 -0.37 8.26
N ALA A 96 9.30 0.18 7.04
CA ALA A 96 10.19 -0.20 5.94
C ALA A 96 11.65 0.24 6.18
N ASP A 97 11.84 1.38 6.85
CA ASP A 97 13.15 1.91 7.25
C ASP A 97 13.00 2.64 8.60
N PRO A 98 13.06 1.89 9.71
CA PRO A 98 12.90 2.41 11.07
C PRO A 98 13.89 3.51 11.43
N GLU A 99 15.16 3.33 11.04
CA GLU A 99 16.24 4.25 11.39
C GLU A 99 16.03 5.60 10.71
N LYS A 100 15.80 5.59 9.40
CA LYS A 100 15.52 6.80 8.62
C LYS A 100 14.27 7.53 9.12
N THR A 101 13.24 6.78 9.48
CA THR A 101 11.99 7.39 9.96
C THR A 101 12.18 8.07 11.30
N LEU A 102 12.98 7.48 12.21
CA LEU A 102 13.30 8.12 13.48
C LEU A 102 14.18 9.35 13.31
N GLU A 103 15.16 9.33 12.41
CA GLU A 103 15.95 10.54 12.08
C GLU A 103 15.03 11.68 11.63
N LEU A 104 14.11 11.39 10.70
CA LEU A 104 13.13 12.36 10.24
C LEU A 104 12.26 12.90 11.38
N LEU A 105 11.70 12.03 12.21
CA LEU A 105 10.81 12.43 13.30
C LEU A 105 11.57 13.22 14.38
N ARG A 106 12.83 12.86 14.68
CA ARG A 106 13.71 13.61 15.61
C ARG A 106 14.03 15.00 15.10
N ASP A 107 14.17 15.17 13.80
CA ASP A 107 14.37 16.47 13.15
C ASP A 107 13.09 17.30 13.04
N LEU A 108 11.92 16.64 12.99
CA LEU A 108 10.61 17.27 12.84
C LEU A 108 10.08 17.82 14.16
N VAL A 109 10.11 17.03 15.23
CA VAL A 109 9.48 17.37 16.52
C VAL A 109 9.94 18.74 17.09
N PRO A 110 11.24 19.12 17.05
CA PRO A 110 11.68 20.43 17.55
C PRO A 110 11.21 21.62 16.71
N LYS A 111 10.99 21.40 15.41
CA LYS A 111 10.58 22.45 14.45
C LYS A 111 9.06 22.62 14.39
N GLU A 112 8.33 21.58 14.76
CA GLU A 112 6.87 21.60 14.75
C GLU A 112 6.32 22.54 15.83
N THR A 113 5.28 23.28 15.48
CA THR A 113 4.57 24.18 16.40
C THR A 113 3.28 23.55 16.92
N ASP A 114 2.64 22.70 16.11
CA ASP A 114 1.35 22.12 16.41
C ASP A 114 1.45 20.91 17.35
N MET A 115 0.60 20.88 18.38
CA MET A 115 0.62 19.83 19.39
C MET A 115 0.04 18.50 18.88
N SER A 116 -0.92 18.52 17.95
CA SER A 116 -1.48 17.32 17.36
C SER A 116 -0.47 16.62 16.45
N VAL A 117 0.30 17.38 15.67
CA VAL A 117 1.39 16.82 14.86
C VAL A 117 2.50 16.24 15.74
N LYS A 118 2.86 16.92 16.85
CA LYS A 118 3.83 16.38 17.83
C LYS A 118 3.37 15.07 18.48
N ALA A 119 2.10 14.99 18.87
CA ALA A 119 1.53 13.78 19.42
C ALA A 119 1.59 12.64 18.39
N ALA A 120 1.18 12.89 17.15
CA ALA A 120 1.27 11.91 16.08
C ALA A 120 2.73 11.47 15.81
N ALA A 121 3.69 12.38 15.91
CA ALA A 121 5.11 12.05 15.76
C ALA A 121 5.59 11.14 16.89
N ALA A 122 5.21 11.42 18.14
CA ALA A 122 5.50 10.55 19.28
C ALA A 122 4.89 9.16 19.10
N ASP A 123 3.62 9.08 18.67
CA ASP A 123 2.96 7.81 18.38
C ASP A 123 3.66 7.03 17.27
N ALA A 124 4.09 7.70 16.20
CA ALA A 124 4.84 7.09 15.12
C ALA A 124 6.21 6.58 15.59
N MET A 125 6.93 7.36 16.41
CA MET A 125 8.18 6.92 17.01
C MET A 125 7.99 5.68 17.90
N CYS A 126 6.89 5.62 18.66
CA CYS A 126 6.53 4.45 19.46
C CYS A 126 6.23 3.23 18.58
N ALA A 127 5.49 3.41 17.48
CA ALA A 127 5.13 2.34 16.56
C ALA A 127 6.35 1.71 15.86
N ILE A 128 7.38 2.50 15.57
CA ILE A 128 8.63 2.04 14.93
C ILE A 128 9.46 1.16 15.88
N GLY A 129 9.28 1.29 17.19
CA GLY A 129 9.65 0.24 18.15
C GLY A 129 11.16 0.04 18.39
N LEU A 130 12.03 1.00 18.04
CA LEU A 130 13.44 0.87 18.41
C LEU A 130 13.62 0.89 19.94
N PRO A 131 14.55 0.07 20.49
CA PRO A 131 14.72 -0.11 21.94
C PRO A 131 14.99 1.19 22.71
N GLU A 132 15.63 2.15 22.05
CA GLU A 132 15.89 3.49 22.59
C GLU A 132 14.62 4.32 22.84
N VAL A 133 13.60 4.20 21.98
CA VAL A 133 12.34 4.95 22.08
C VAL A 133 11.27 4.14 22.83
N SER A 134 11.23 2.82 22.62
CA SER A 134 10.17 1.95 23.15
C SER A 134 10.15 1.88 24.68
N SER A 135 11.28 2.14 25.35
CA SER A 135 11.34 2.23 26.82
C SER A 135 10.52 3.39 27.40
N ALA A 136 10.30 4.46 26.62
CA ALA A 136 9.43 5.59 26.98
C ALA A 136 7.96 5.35 26.56
N CYS A 137 7.73 4.51 25.56
CA CYS A 137 6.41 4.16 25.04
C CYS A 137 5.87 2.88 25.71
N LYS A 138 5.56 2.95 27.00
CA LYS A 138 4.85 1.87 27.70
C LYS A 138 3.34 2.12 27.59
N PRO A 139 2.51 1.11 27.24
CA PRO A 139 1.06 1.26 27.24
C PRO A 139 0.50 1.55 28.63
#